data_AF-A0A1F2YAT1-F1
#
_entry.id   AF-A0A1F2YAT1-F1
#
_cell.length_a   1.000
_cell.length_b   1.000
_cell.length_c   1.000
_cell.angle_alpha   90.00
_cell.angle_beta   90.00
_cell.angle_gamma   90.00
#
_symmetry.space_group_name_H-M   'P 1'
#
loop_
_entity.id
_entity.type
_entity.pdbx_description
1 polymer ?
#
loop_
_entity_poly.entity_id
_entity_poly.type
_entity_poly.pdbx_seq_one_letter_code
_entity_poly.pdbx_strand_id
1 'polypeptide(L)'
;MNLESARSQMAVEATTMSVAETHVNLADKEWQAAELSLRHQQDAVTSAMLSVQSDGGNEKTLLDAEVVLRETMQSVQKEEAEIRRKDDLVGKAEPRIQNLEHLAAAVEKQVREAMEQAGVLAASVSRTLDVMTGEERRILDLEQRITAVTGGLSVASMIDATEGQLHALEAQRAATEEKRNLLSQQQQTTSQEFMAQRARLGSSRELNDKAMAMLQHVLQAEHFVTVAEAMEARLTESEIADMGIRVSEFEAEQRQLLGRQQHVLEQLGENRVAQDQWITAQAEAEDWRAKWKQGVEERAGLETIVKDLKERHARWIQLKEQEIQFGEQERLVKEIASLLSGNAFVGFLAAEHMEFVAHAASDLFQKLSSNKFALEVDSEGGFLVRDDFNAGKRRAVASLSGGEMFQASLSLALALSTHIQLRGNCPLELFFLDEGFGTLDPERLDKVMTSLETLQHGSMTIGIISHVPELRQRMPRRLLVEPAQADGKGSRVRIERL
;
A
#
# COMPACT_ATOMS: atom_id res chain seq x y z
N MET A 1 -75.38 77.81 -41.59
CA MET A 1 -75.33 77.18 -40.26
C MET A 1 -76.63 76.43 -40.15
N ASN A 2 -76.58 75.15 -40.51
CA ASN A 2 -77.68 74.46 -41.19
C ASN A 2 -78.58 73.73 -40.19
N LEU A 3 -79.88 73.83 -40.45
CA LEU A 3 -81.03 73.41 -39.65
C LEU A 3 -80.95 72.05 -38.94
N GLU A 4 -80.16 71.11 -39.44
CA GLU A 4 -79.96 69.80 -38.79
C GLU A 4 -79.14 69.88 -37.50
N SER A 5 -78.14 70.77 -37.44
CA SER A 5 -77.38 71.02 -36.21
C SER A 5 -78.28 71.59 -35.12
N ALA A 6 -79.19 72.48 -35.49
CA ALA A 6 -80.18 73.05 -34.57
C ALA A 6 -81.20 71.99 -34.12
N ARG A 7 -81.66 71.12 -35.04
CA ARG A 7 -82.63 70.06 -34.72
C ARG A 7 -82.09 69.01 -33.76
N SER A 8 -80.85 68.57 -33.94
CA SER A 8 -80.25 67.58 -33.04
C SER A 8 -79.84 68.18 -31.71
N GLN A 9 -79.39 69.45 -31.67
CA GLN A 9 -79.17 70.13 -30.39
C GLN A 9 -80.46 70.25 -29.59
N MET A 10 -81.57 70.64 -30.21
CA MET A 10 -82.87 70.71 -29.53
C MET A 10 -83.37 69.35 -29.03
N ALA A 11 -83.15 68.25 -29.79
CA ALA A 11 -83.60 66.92 -29.38
C ALA A 11 -82.80 66.36 -28.18
N VAL A 12 -81.50 66.63 -28.12
CA VAL A 12 -80.64 66.21 -27.01
C VAL A 12 -80.90 67.08 -25.76
N GLU A 13 -81.19 68.36 -25.95
CA GLU A 13 -81.50 69.28 -24.86
C GLU A 13 -82.89 69.02 -24.25
N ALA A 14 -83.89 68.63 -25.05
CA ALA A 14 -85.21 68.24 -24.55
C ALA A 14 -85.15 66.97 -23.68
N THR A 15 -84.34 65.99 -24.06
CA THR A 15 -84.21 64.73 -23.32
C THR A 15 -83.46 64.91 -22.00
N THR A 16 -82.53 65.88 -21.95
CA THR A 16 -81.77 66.19 -20.72
C THR A 16 -82.57 66.99 -19.69
N MET A 17 -83.62 67.70 -20.10
CA MET A 17 -84.49 68.45 -19.17
C MET A 17 -85.38 67.51 -18.34
N SER A 18 -85.94 66.46 -18.97
CA SER A 18 -86.84 65.50 -18.30
C SER A 18 -86.14 64.65 -17.22
N VAL A 19 -84.85 64.35 -17.40
CA VAL A 19 -84.06 63.60 -16.41
C VAL A 19 -83.65 64.49 -15.23
N ALA A 20 -83.50 65.80 -15.43
CA ALA A 20 -83.15 66.71 -14.34
C ALA A 20 -84.28 66.87 -13.31
N GLU A 21 -85.54 66.93 -13.75
CA GLU A 21 -86.70 67.09 -12.85
C GLU A 21 -86.92 65.90 -11.91
N THR A 22 -86.61 64.69 -12.36
CA THR A 22 -86.79 63.48 -11.53
C THR A 22 -85.76 63.36 -10.41
N HIS A 23 -84.55 63.88 -10.61
CA HIS A 23 -83.49 63.83 -9.60
C HIS A 23 -83.65 64.87 -8.47
N VAL A 24 -84.27 66.02 -8.73
CA VAL A 24 -84.50 67.04 -7.69
C VAL A 24 -85.49 66.57 -6.63
N ASN A 25 -86.57 65.87 -7.04
CA ASN A 25 -87.63 65.45 -6.13
C ASN A 25 -87.23 64.36 -5.12
N LEU A 26 -86.20 63.56 -5.41
CA LEU A 26 -85.75 62.50 -4.49
C LEU A 26 -84.85 63.07 -3.37
N ALA A 27 -84.08 64.12 -3.67
CA ALA A 27 -83.13 64.72 -2.73
C ALA A 27 -83.81 65.42 -1.54
N ASP A 28 -84.99 66.03 -1.78
CA ASP A 28 -85.72 66.83 -0.78
C ASP A 28 -86.24 65.99 0.41
N LYS A 29 -86.67 64.75 0.14
CA LYS A 29 -87.23 63.86 1.18
C LYS A 29 -86.19 63.36 2.17
N GLU A 30 -84.98 63.10 1.72
CA GLU A 30 -83.92 62.58 2.58
C GLU A 30 -83.31 63.66 3.48
N TRP A 31 -83.45 64.94 3.11
CA TRP A 31 -82.99 66.08 3.90
C TRP A 31 -83.77 66.22 5.22
N GLN A 32 -85.09 66.04 5.17
CA GLN A 32 -85.99 66.18 6.31
C GLN A 32 -85.73 65.18 7.44
N ALA A 33 -85.14 64.02 7.13
CA ALA A 33 -84.83 62.99 8.14
C ALA A 33 -83.60 63.34 8.99
N ALA A 34 -82.60 64.04 8.43
CA ALA A 34 -81.33 64.34 9.11
C ALA A 34 -81.46 65.47 10.15
N GLU A 35 -82.33 66.46 9.92
CA GLU A 35 -82.51 67.63 10.81
C GLU A 35 -83.07 67.24 12.20
N LEU A 36 -83.92 66.22 12.26
CA LEU A 36 -84.54 65.74 13.49
C LEU A 36 -83.54 65.06 14.45
N SER A 37 -82.55 64.35 13.91
CA SER A 37 -81.51 63.65 14.68
C SER A 37 -80.65 64.64 15.49
N LEU A 38 -80.29 65.77 14.86
CA LEU A 38 -79.39 66.78 15.42
C LEU A 38 -79.96 67.48 16.67
N ARG A 39 -81.27 67.73 16.69
CA ARG A 39 -81.94 68.43 17.81
C ARG A 39 -81.85 67.68 19.13
N HIS A 40 -81.98 66.36 19.09
CA HIS A 40 -82.02 65.57 20.33
C HIS A 40 -80.67 65.51 21.05
N GLN A 41 -79.57 65.60 20.31
CA GLN A 41 -78.23 65.53 20.90
C GLN A 41 -77.83 66.81 21.64
N GLN A 42 -78.40 67.96 21.27
CA GLN A 42 -78.15 69.24 21.95
C GLN A 42 -78.76 69.29 23.37
N ASP A 43 -79.90 68.64 23.59
CA ASP A 43 -80.57 68.62 24.90
C ASP A 43 -79.78 67.84 25.97
N ALA A 44 -79.03 66.82 25.56
CA ALA A 44 -78.21 66.01 26.46
C ALA A 44 -77.00 66.78 27.01
N VAL A 45 -76.45 67.75 26.26
CA VAL A 45 -75.29 68.56 26.68
C VAL A 45 -75.68 69.60 27.74
N THR A 46 -76.88 70.15 27.63
CA THR A 46 -77.35 71.25 28.50
C THR A 46 -77.59 70.80 29.94
N SER A 47 -78.03 69.56 30.14
CA SER A 47 -78.31 69.03 31.48
C SER A 47 -77.05 68.73 32.29
N ALA A 48 -75.96 68.31 31.63
CA ALA A 48 -74.67 68.06 32.28
C ALA A 48 -73.99 69.33 32.84
N MET A 49 -74.32 70.52 32.32
CA MET A 49 -73.80 71.79 32.88
C MET A 49 -74.49 72.22 34.19
N LEU A 50 -75.74 71.82 34.41
CA LEU A 50 -76.55 72.26 35.56
C LEU A 50 -76.16 71.59 36.88
N SER A 51 -75.58 70.39 36.83
CA SER A 51 -75.08 69.68 38.01
C SER A 51 -73.82 70.32 38.62
N VAL A 52 -73.08 71.13 37.85
CA VAL A 52 -71.83 71.77 38.31
C VAL A 52 -72.09 73.00 39.18
N GLN A 53 -73.26 73.63 39.07
CA GLN A 53 -73.58 74.86 39.80
C GLN A 53 -74.06 74.64 41.24
N SER A 54 -74.59 73.47 41.59
CA SER A 54 -75.31 73.29 42.87
C SER A 54 -74.43 72.93 44.07
N ASP A 55 -73.19 72.47 43.85
CA ASP A 55 -72.44 71.78 44.90
C ASP A 55 -71.59 72.70 45.79
N GLY A 56 -71.84 74.02 45.72
CA GLY A 56 -71.05 75.01 46.44
C GLY A 56 -69.57 75.01 46.07
N GLY A 57 -69.19 74.30 45.00
CA GLY A 57 -67.82 74.13 44.55
C GLY A 57 -67.02 73.20 45.47
N ASN A 58 -67.33 71.91 45.43
CA ASN A 58 -66.41 70.87 45.89
C ASN A 58 -65.88 70.11 44.67
N GLU A 59 -64.60 69.80 44.67
CA GLU A 59 -63.80 69.42 43.48
C GLU A 59 -64.31 68.18 42.70
N LYS A 60 -65.25 67.42 43.27
CA LYS A 60 -65.78 66.18 42.71
C LYS A 60 -66.79 66.40 41.57
N THR A 61 -67.54 67.51 41.55
CA THR A 61 -68.57 67.79 40.54
C THR A 61 -68.01 68.23 39.18
N LEU A 62 -66.74 68.63 39.14
CA LEU A 62 -66.07 69.08 37.91
C LEU A 62 -65.60 67.93 37.01
N LEU A 63 -65.24 66.76 37.57
CA LEU A 63 -64.70 65.66 36.78
C LEU A 63 -65.78 64.92 35.98
N ASP A 64 -66.98 64.76 36.54
CA ASP A 64 -68.07 64.02 35.88
C ASP A 64 -68.69 64.79 34.70
N ALA A 65 -68.58 66.12 34.69
CA ALA A 65 -69.07 66.96 33.60
C ALA A 65 -68.20 66.88 32.33
N GLU A 66 -66.92 66.52 32.44
CA GLU A 66 -65.97 66.54 31.31
C GLU A 66 -66.16 65.35 30.35
N VAL A 67 -66.59 64.20 30.86
CA VAL A 67 -66.73 62.96 30.08
C VAL A 67 -67.94 63.02 29.15
N VAL A 68 -69.06 63.56 29.62
CA VAL A 68 -70.33 63.63 28.84
C VAL A 68 -70.23 64.58 27.64
N LEU A 69 -69.43 65.63 27.74
CA LEU A 69 -69.26 66.59 26.65
C LEU A 69 -68.48 66.01 25.45
N ARG A 70 -67.59 65.04 25.71
CA ARG A 70 -66.69 64.50 24.69
C ARG A 70 -67.41 63.53 23.75
N GLU A 71 -68.34 62.73 24.27
CA GLU A 71 -69.10 61.76 23.45
C GLU A 71 -70.15 62.43 22.56
N THR A 72 -70.76 63.54 22.99
CA THR A 72 -71.75 64.29 22.21
C THR A 72 -71.16 65.06 21.04
N MET A 73 -69.90 65.53 21.15
CA MET A 73 -69.22 66.23 20.04
C MET A 73 -68.89 65.32 18.84
N GLN A 74 -68.71 64.01 19.03
CA GLN A 74 -68.37 63.11 17.92
C GLN A 74 -69.55 62.73 17.03
N SER A 75 -70.79 62.82 17.52
CA SER A 75 -71.97 62.48 16.71
C SER A 75 -72.42 63.63 15.80
N VAL A 76 -72.40 64.88 16.28
CA VAL A 76 -72.82 66.07 15.51
C VAL A 76 -72.00 66.27 14.23
N GLN A 77 -70.71 65.93 14.26
CA GLN A 77 -69.84 66.07 13.09
C GLN A 77 -70.16 65.11 11.93
N LYS A 78 -70.87 64.00 12.18
CA LYS A 78 -71.22 63.04 11.13
C LYS A 78 -72.47 63.46 10.35
N GLU A 79 -73.51 63.98 10.99
CA GLU A 79 -74.73 64.46 10.29
C GLU A 79 -74.47 65.71 9.42
N GLU A 80 -73.57 66.61 9.83
CA GLU A 80 -73.28 67.86 9.10
C GLU A 80 -72.59 67.63 7.74
N ALA A 81 -71.93 66.48 7.56
CA ALA A 81 -71.24 66.12 6.32
C ALA A 81 -72.19 65.61 5.22
N GLU A 82 -73.35 65.05 5.54
CA GLU A 82 -74.30 64.56 4.53
C GLU A 82 -75.19 65.66 3.94
N ILE A 83 -75.59 66.69 4.71
CA ILE A 83 -76.48 67.76 4.23
C ILE A 83 -75.80 68.67 3.18
N ARG A 84 -74.53 69.04 3.39
CA ARG A 84 -73.78 69.87 2.42
C ARG A 84 -73.59 69.22 1.05
N ARG A 85 -73.63 67.88 0.97
CA ARG A 85 -73.49 67.18 -0.33
C ARG A 85 -74.75 67.28 -1.20
N LYS A 86 -75.92 67.65 -0.66
CA LYS A 86 -77.19 67.68 -1.40
C LYS A 86 -77.60 69.06 -1.97
N ASP A 87 -77.38 70.20 -1.30
CA ASP A 87 -77.78 71.55 -1.82
C ASP A 87 -76.98 72.04 -3.05
N ASP A 88 -75.72 71.61 -3.17
CA ASP A 88 -74.86 71.96 -4.31
C ASP A 88 -75.33 71.33 -5.64
N LEU A 89 -76.26 70.36 -5.61
CA LEU A 89 -76.81 69.70 -6.81
C LEU A 89 -77.99 70.46 -7.43
N VAL A 90 -78.85 71.10 -6.63
CA VAL A 90 -80.03 71.83 -7.13
C VAL A 90 -79.61 73.15 -7.81
N GLY A 91 -78.66 73.89 -7.23
CA GLY A 91 -78.18 75.17 -7.78
C GLY A 91 -77.52 75.09 -9.17
N LYS A 92 -77.21 73.88 -9.66
CA LYS A 92 -76.63 73.68 -11.00
C LYS A 92 -77.68 73.48 -12.10
N ALA A 93 -78.97 73.31 -11.78
CA ALA A 93 -80.01 72.97 -12.78
C ALA A 93 -80.76 74.19 -13.36
N GLU A 94 -81.02 75.21 -12.56
CA GLU A 94 -81.88 76.37 -12.89
C GLU A 94 -81.45 77.20 -14.13
N PRO A 95 -80.17 77.60 -14.29
CA PRO A 95 -79.78 78.43 -15.43
C PRO A 95 -79.77 77.70 -16.78
N ARG A 96 -79.75 76.35 -16.79
CA ARG A 96 -79.79 75.56 -18.04
C ARG A 96 -81.12 75.70 -18.77
N ILE A 97 -82.20 75.95 -18.06
CA ILE A 97 -83.54 76.10 -18.65
C ILE A 97 -83.66 77.44 -19.39
N GLN A 98 -83.11 78.53 -18.83
CA GLN A 98 -83.15 79.86 -19.47
C GLN A 98 -82.38 79.93 -20.79
N ASN A 99 -81.32 79.13 -20.95
CA ASN A 99 -80.52 79.14 -22.17
C ASN A 99 -81.26 78.51 -23.37
N LEU A 100 -82.23 77.62 -23.11
CA LEU A 100 -82.94 76.88 -24.17
C LEU A 100 -84.04 77.71 -24.84
N GLU A 101 -84.73 78.58 -24.10
CA GLU A 101 -85.78 79.45 -24.67
C GLU A 101 -85.22 80.49 -25.64
N HIS A 102 -84.02 81.03 -25.34
CA HIS A 102 -83.36 82.03 -26.17
C HIS A 102 -82.88 81.47 -27.52
N LEU A 103 -82.52 80.18 -27.55
CA LEU A 103 -82.09 79.46 -28.76
C LEU A 103 -83.23 79.29 -29.76
N ALA A 104 -84.47 79.10 -29.29
CA ALA A 104 -85.62 78.89 -30.17
C ALA A 104 -85.93 80.12 -31.06
N ALA A 105 -85.88 81.32 -30.49
CA ALA A 105 -86.18 82.56 -31.22
C ALA A 105 -85.14 82.89 -32.32
N ALA A 106 -83.88 82.48 -32.15
CA ALA A 106 -82.82 82.72 -33.14
C ALA A 106 -82.98 81.85 -34.40
N VAL A 107 -83.53 80.64 -34.26
CA VAL A 107 -83.70 79.68 -35.37
C VAL A 107 -84.76 80.16 -36.37
N GLU A 108 -85.84 80.81 -35.91
CA GLU A 108 -86.88 81.35 -36.81
C GLU A 108 -86.36 82.42 -37.77
N LYS A 109 -85.38 83.23 -37.35
CA LYS A 109 -84.77 84.24 -38.22
C LYS A 109 -83.96 83.60 -39.36
N GLN A 110 -83.21 82.53 -39.07
CA GLN A 110 -82.38 81.83 -40.05
C GLN A 110 -83.20 81.12 -41.16
N VAL A 111 -84.45 80.75 -40.90
CA VAL A 111 -85.31 80.09 -41.89
C VAL A 111 -85.73 81.04 -43.01
N ARG A 112 -85.98 82.33 -42.70
CA ARG A 112 -86.36 83.32 -43.72
C ARG A 112 -85.24 83.62 -44.72
N GLU A 113 -84.02 83.79 -44.23
CA GLU A 113 -82.84 84.05 -45.08
C GLU A 113 -82.53 82.85 -46.00
N ALA A 114 -82.81 81.62 -45.55
CA ALA A 114 -82.63 80.42 -46.37
C ALA A 114 -83.61 80.32 -47.57
N MET A 115 -84.81 80.89 -47.47
CA MET A 115 -85.81 80.83 -48.56
C MET A 115 -85.44 81.73 -49.74
N GLU A 116 -84.84 82.89 -49.49
CA GLU A 116 -84.42 83.81 -50.55
C GLU A 116 -83.22 83.26 -51.34
N GLN A 117 -82.30 82.56 -50.65
CA GLN A 117 -81.21 81.82 -51.28
C GLN A 117 -81.69 80.64 -52.13
N ALA A 118 -82.79 79.98 -51.74
CA ALA A 118 -83.37 78.88 -52.51
C ALA A 118 -83.91 79.34 -53.89
N GLY A 119 -84.43 80.56 -53.99
CA GLY A 119 -84.94 81.13 -55.25
C GLY A 119 -83.84 81.36 -56.30
N VAL A 120 -82.66 81.84 -55.88
CA VAL A 120 -81.49 82.01 -56.76
C VAL A 120 -80.92 80.66 -57.19
N LEU A 121 -80.87 79.68 -56.28
CA LEU A 121 -80.44 78.32 -56.61
C LEU A 121 -81.36 77.68 -57.65
N ALA A 122 -82.68 77.83 -57.56
CA ALA A 122 -83.61 77.24 -58.52
C ALA A 122 -83.35 77.71 -59.97
N ALA A 123 -83.04 78.99 -60.17
CA ALA A 123 -82.70 79.54 -61.49
C ALA A 123 -81.33 79.06 -62.02
N SER A 124 -80.39 78.71 -61.14
CA SER A 124 -79.14 78.05 -61.54
C SER A 124 -79.37 76.59 -61.95
N VAL A 125 -80.18 75.85 -61.19
CA VAL A 125 -80.47 74.42 -61.44
C VAL A 125 -81.12 74.23 -62.81
N SER A 126 -82.04 75.10 -63.22
CA SER A 126 -82.68 75.01 -64.54
C SER A 126 -81.66 75.12 -65.68
N ARG A 127 -80.66 76.02 -65.56
CA ARG A 127 -79.60 76.17 -66.57
C ARG A 127 -78.66 74.96 -66.60
N THR A 128 -78.35 74.39 -65.43
CA THR A 128 -77.55 73.16 -65.37
C THR A 128 -78.31 71.97 -65.96
N LEU A 129 -79.64 71.90 -65.76
CA LEU A 129 -80.46 70.82 -66.29
C LEU A 129 -80.47 70.80 -67.83
N ASP A 130 -80.53 71.96 -68.48
CA ASP A 130 -80.47 72.07 -69.93
C ASP A 130 -79.10 71.62 -70.49
N VAL A 131 -78.01 71.89 -69.78
CA VAL A 131 -76.67 71.40 -70.13
C VAL A 131 -76.55 69.89 -69.88
N MET A 132 -77.07 69.41 -68.76
CA MET A 132 -77.03 67.99 -68.39
C MET A 132 -77.84 67.14 -69.38
N THR A 133 -79.02 67.58 -69.80
CA THR A 133 -79.82 66.87 -70.80
C THR A 133 -79.15 66.80 -72.18
N GLY A 134 -78.34 67.81 -72.53
CA GLY A 134 -77.48 67.80 -73.72
C GLY A 134 -76.34 66.78 -73.63
N GLU A 135 -75.68 66.70 -72.47
CA GLU A 135 -74.57 65.75 -72.24
C GLU A 135 -75.07 64.32 -71.98
N GLU A 136 -76.25 64.13 -71.37
CA GLU A 136 -76.88 62.81 -71.22
C GLU A 136 -77.16 62.16 -72.58
N ARG A 137 -77.58 62.92 -73.59
CA ARG A 137 -77.74 62.40 -74.95
C ARG A 137 -76.41 61.97 -75.59
N ARG A 138 -75.30 62.66 -75.28
CA ARG A 138 -73.96 62.28 -75.72
C ARG A 138 -73.44 61.05 -74.99
N ILE A 139 -73.67 60.97 -73.68
CA ILE A 139 -73.30 59.81 -72.87
C ILE A 139 -74.05 58.58 -73.39
N LEU A 140 -75.35 58.67 -73.67
CA LEU A 140 -76.13 57.54 -74.18
C LEU A 140 -75.60 57.03 -75.53
N ASP A 141 -75.21 57.92 -76.45
CA ASP A 141 -74.61 57.53 -77.74
C ASP A 141 -73.23 56.86 -77.56
N LEU A 142 -72.40 57.40 -76.66
CA LEU A 142 -71.11 56.81 -76.32
C LEU A 142 -71.25 55.47 -75.59
N GLU A 143 -72.22 55.33 -74.68
CA GLU A 143 -72.56 54.09 -73.98
C GLU A 143 -73.06 53.03 -74.96
N GLN A 144 -73.90 53.37 -75.93
CA GLN A 144 -74.31 52.44 -76.98
C GLN A 144 -73.14 51.95 -77.83
N ARG A 145 -72.19 52.84 -78.18
CA ARG A 145 -70.97 52.46 -78.91
C ARG A 145 -70.02 51.62 -78.07
N ILE A 146 -69.86 51.92 -76.78
CA ILE A 146 -69.06 51.12 -75.85
C ILE A 146 -69.72 49.74 -75.68
N THR A 147 -71.04 49.66 -75.49
CA THR A 147 -71.78 48.40 -75.32
C THR A 147 -71.71 47.54 -76.58
N ALA A 148 -71.76 48.13 -77.77
CA ALA A 148 -71.63 47.41 -79.04
C ALA A 148 -70.23 46.77 -79.22
N VAL A 149 -69.17 47.40 -78.71
CA VAL A 149 -67.79 46.87 -78.79
C VAL A 149 -67.47 45.92 -77.63
N THR A 150 -68.05 46.16 -76.46
CA THR A 150 -67.77 45.39 -75.23
C THR A 150 -68.75 44.25 -74.95
N GLY A 151 -69.86 44.16 -75.69
CA GLY A 151 -70.92 43.17 -75.45
C GLY A 151 -71.59 43.30 -74.07
N GLY A 152 -71.45 44.44 -73.39
CA GLY A 152 -72.00 44.69 -72.05
C GLY A 152 -71.03 44.49 -70.87
N LEU A 153 -69.74 44.26 -71.13
CA LEU A 153 -68.69 44.19 -70.09
C LEU A 153 -67.98 45.53 -69.91
N SER A 154 -67.47 45.81 -68.70
CA SER A 154 -66.74 47.07 -68.47
C SER A 154 -65.42 47.08 -69.27
N VAL A 155 -65.05 48.24 -69.82
CA VAL A 155 -63.79 48.40 -70.56
C VAL A 155 -62.58 48.04 -69.68
N ALA A 156 -62.64 48.37 -68.39
CA ALA A 156 -61.61 48.00 -67.41
C ALA A 156 -61.50 46.47 -67.25
N SER A 157 -62.61 45.74 -67.11
CA SER A 157 -62.55 44.28 -66.98
C SER A 157 -62.13 43.57 -68.27
N MET A 158 -62.39 44.17 -69.44
CA MET A 158 -61.85 43.64 -70.70
C MET A 158 -60.34 43.87 -70.79
N ILE A 159 -59.84 45.06 -70.41
CA ILE A 159 -58.40 45.32 -70.35
C ILE A 159 -57.75 44.36 -69.34
N ASP A 160 -58.26 44.25 -68.11
CA ASP A 160 -57.74 43.30 -67.10
C ASP A 160 -57.82 41.85 -67.56
N ALA A 161 -58.90 41.45 -68.24
CA ALA A 161 -59.02 40.09 -68.78
C ALA A 161 -58.03 39.84 -69.93
N THR A 162 -57.79 40.83 -70.78
CA THR A 162 -56.88 40.71 -71.92
C THR A 162 -55.42 40.79 -71.45
N GLU A 163 -55.10 41.66 -70.50
CA GLU A 163 -53.79 41.76 -69.84
C GLU A 163 -53.53 40.50 -69.00
N GLY A 164 -54.53 39.99 -68.28
CA GLY A 164 -54.45 38.72 -67.56
C GLY A 164 -54.23 37.53 -68.50
N GLN A 165 -54.92 37.49 -69.64
CA GLN A 165 -54.70 36.48 -70.69
C GLN A 165 -53.32 36.62 -71.32
N LEU A 166 -52.85 37.84 -71.59
CA LEU A 166 -51.53 38.11 -72.15
C LEU A 166 -50.43 37.68 -71.19
N HIS A 167 -50.53 38.05 -69.91
CA HIS A 167 -49.58 37.62 -68.88
C HIS A 167 -49.62 36.10 -68.67
N ALA A 168 -50.80 35.47 -68.71
CA ALA A 168 -50.91 34.02 -68.63
C ALA A 168 -50.25 33.33 -69.83
N LEU A 169 -50.43 33.87 -71.05
CA LEU A 169 -49.80 33.38 -72.27
C LEU A 169 -48.28 33.59 -72.27
N GLU A 170 -47.81 34.74 -71.80
CA GLU A 170 -46.38 35.04 -71.64
C GLU A 170 -45.72 34.13 -70.61
N ALA A 171 -46.36 33.91 -69.46
CA ALA A 171 -45.90 32.97 -68.44
C ALA A 171 -45.90 31.53 -68.96
N GLN A 172 -46.94 31.12 -69.69
CA GLN A 172 -47.00 29.78 -70.29
C GLN A 172 -45.93 29.59 -71.37
N ARG A 173 -45.66 30.61 -72.19
CA ARG A 173 -44.59 30.59 -73.18
C ARG A 173 -43.22 30.49 -72.51
N ALA A 174 -42.95 31.31 -71.50
CA ALA A 174 -41.70 31.28 -70.74
C ALA A 174 -41.47 29.90 -70.08
N ALA A 175 -42.48 29.35 -69.41
CA ALA A 175 -42.42 28.03 -68.79
C ALA A 175 -42.21 26.91 -69.83
N THR A 176 -42.81 27.04 -71.02
CA THR A 176 -42.64 26.07 -72.11
C THR A 176 -41.23 26.16 -72.71
N GLU A 177 -40.70 27.37 -72.89
CA GLU A 177 -39.34 27.61 -73.38
C GLU A 177 -38.29 27.05 -72.39
N GLU A 178 -38.48 27.28 -71.11
CA GLU A 178 -37.61 26.74 -70.04
C GLU A 178 -37.66 25.21 -70.01
N LYS A 179 -38.86 24.61 -70.06
CA LYS A 179 -39.04 23.15 -70.14
C LYS A 179 -38.40 22.57 -71.40
N ARG A 180 -38.52 23.26 -72.55
CA ARG A 180 -37.88 22.84 -73.81
C ARG A 180 -36.36 22.87 -73.69
N ASN A 181 -35.79 23.91 -73.10
CA ASN A 181 -34.35 24.03 -72.89
C ASN A 181 -33.85 22.94 -71.94
N LEU A 182 -34.55 22.68 -70.84
CA LEU A 182 -34.23 21.61 -69.89
C LEU A 182 -34.26 20.23 -70.57
N LEU A 183 -35.32 19.94 -71.34
CA LEU A 183 -35.45 18.68 -72.07
C LEU A 183 -34.37 18.54 -73.16
N SER A 184 -34.04 19.61 -73.86
CA SER A 184 -32.96 19.61 -74.86
C SER A 184 -31.60 19.35 -74.21
N GLN A 185 -31.33 19.93 -73.05
CA GLN A 185 -30.11 19.70 -72.29
C GLN A 185 -30.04 18.26 -71.78
N GLN A 186 -31.12 17.74 -71.21
CA GLN A 186 -31.22 16.34 -70.79
C GLN A 186 -31.00 15.39 -71.96
N GLN A 187 -31.64 15.62 -73.11
CA GLN A 187 -31.44 14.80 -74.30
C GLN A 187 -29.98 14.80 -74.76
N GLN A 188 -29.32 15.96 -74.74
CA GLN A 188 -27.91 16.08 -75.12
C GLN A 188 -27.01 15.31 -74.14
N THR A 189 -27.22 15.46 -72.83
CA THR A 189 -26.46 14.73 -71.80
C THR A 189 -26.67 13.22 -71.90
N THR A 190 -27.92 12.76 -72.00
CA THR A 190 -28.22 11.32 -72.15
C THR A 190 -27.65 10.75 -73.45
N SER A 191 -27.66 11.52 -74.55
CA SER A 191 -27.05 11.09 -75.81
C SER A 191 -25.53 10.95 -75.68
N GLN A 192 -24.86 11.91 -75.02
CA GLN A 192 -23.42 11.83 -74.75
C GLN A 192 -23.07 10.64 -73.86
N GLU A 193 -23.83 10.41 -72.79
CA GLU A 193 -23.67 9.26 -71.90
C GLU A 193 -23.86 7.94 -72.64
N PHE A 194 -24.91 7.83 -73.47
CA PHE A 194 -25.15 6.66 -74.29
C PHE A 194 -23.99 6.37 -75.25
N MET A 195 -23.48 7.40 -75.93
CA MET A 195 -22.32 7.25 -76.84
C MET A 195 -21.06 6.84 -76.09
N ALA A 196 -20.82 7.40 -74.90
CA ALA A 196 -19.71 7.01 -74.04
C ALA A 196 -19.82 5.56 -73.56
N GLN A 197 -21.01 5.12 -73.13
CA GLN A 197 -21.25 3.73 -72.73
C GLN A 197 -21.12 2.76 -73.90
N ARG A 198 -21.60 3.13 -75.08
CA ARG A 198 -21.45 2.32 -76.31
C ARG A 198 -19.99 2.18 -76.71
N ALA A 199 -19.20 3.25 -76.61
CA ALA A 199 -17.76 3.21 -76.87
C ALA A 199 -17.01 2.33 -75.84
N ARG A 200 -17.35 2.44 -74.54
CA ARG A 200 -16.80 1.57 -73.49
C ARG A 200 -17.13 0.10 -73.73
N LEU A 201 -18.38 -0.21 -74.10
CA LEU A 201 -18.78 -1.58 -74.42
C LEU A 201 -18.04 -2.11 -75.65
N GLY A 202 -17.86 -1.29 -76.69
CA GLY A 202 -17.09 -1.64 -77.88
C GLY A 202 -15.63 -1.95 -77.53
N SER A 203 -14.96 -1.05 -76.80
CA SER A 203 -13.59 -1.26 -76.34
C SER A 203 -13.45 -2.47 -75.42
N SER A 204 -14.40 -2.68 -74.50
CA SER A 204 -14.42 -3.85 -73.62
C SER A 204 -14.62 -5.16 -74.39
N ARG A 205 -15.44 -5.16 -75.45
CA ARG A 205 -15.60 -6.32 -76.33
C ARG A 205 -14.33 -6.60 -77.11
N GLU A 206 -13.71 -5.59 -77.72
CA GLU A 206 -12.43 -5.77 -78.42
C GLU A 206 -11.32 -6.26 -77.50
N LEU A 207 -11.25 -5.75 -76.26
CA LEU A 207 -10.30 -6.23 -75.26
C LEU A 207 -10.60 -7.68 -74.86
N ASN A 208 -11.87 -8.04 -74.69
CA ASN A 208 -12.28 -9.40 -74.37
C ASN A 208 -11.96 -10.35 -75.54
N ASP A 209 -12.28 -9.99 -76.77
CA ASP A 209 -11.97 -10.77 -77.97
C ASP A 209 -10.46 -10.97 -78.12
N LYS A 210 -9.65 -9.92 -77.91
CA LYS A 210 -8.18 -10.02 -77.87
C LYS A 210 -7.70 -10.92 -76.73
N ALA A 211 -8.26 -10.79 -75.54
CA ALA A 211 -7.90 -11.61 -74.38
C ALA A 211 -8.29 -13.09 -74.59
N MET A 212 -9.46 -13.38 -75.17
CA MET A 212 -9.90 -14.72 -75.51
C MET A 212 -9.04 -15.33 -76.62
N ALA A 213 -8.68 -14.54 -77.63
CA ALA A 213 -7.77 -14.99 -78.68
C ALA A 213 -6.36 -15.30 -78.14
N MET A 214 -5.84 -14.43 -77.25
CA MET A 214 -4.57 -14.68 -76.54
C MET A 214 -4.67 -15.92 -75.65
N LEU A 215 -5.75 -16.07 -74.89
CA LEU A 215 -5.99 -17.22 -74.03
C LEU A 215 -6.07 -18.51 -74.85
N GLN A 216 -6.79 -18.52 -75.96
CA GLN A 216 -6.83 -19.67 -76.88
C GLN A 216 -5.46 -19.98 -77.48
N HIS A 217 -4.70 -18.98 -77.89
CA HIS A 217 -3.36 -19.16 -78.42
C HIS A 217 -2.41 -19.77 -77.37
N VAL A 218 -2.45 -19.27 -76.13
CA VAL A 218 -1.63 -19.79 -75.02
C VAL A 218 -2.07 -21.20 -74.63
N LEU A 219 -3.38 -21.48 -74.55
CA LEU A 219 -3.89 -22.83 -74.29
C LEU A 219 -3.44 -23.83 -75.35
N GLN A 220 -3.45 -23.45 -76.63
CA GLN A 220 -2.96 -24.31 -77.72
C GLN A 220 -1.45 -24.53 -77.67
N ALA A 221 -0.67 -23.48 -77.40
CA ALA A 221 0.78 -23.56 -77.28
C ALA A 221 1.23 -24.46 -76.13
N GLU A 222 0.52 -24.40 -74.99
CA GLU A 222 0.80 -25.17 -73.77
C GLU A 222 -0.02 -26.48 -73.70
N HIS A 223 -0.68 -26.88 -74.80
CA HIS A 223 -1.42 -28.14 -74.95
C HIS A 223 -2.60 -28.37 -73.97
N PHE A 224 -3.23 -27.33 -73.44
CA PHE A 224 -4.43 -27.43 -72.62
C PHE A 224 -5.71 -27.41 -73.49
N VAL A 225 -6.68 -28.30 -73.21
CA VAL A 225 -7.91 -28.42 -74.00
C VAL A 225 -8.98 -27.44 -73.53
N THR A 226 -8.98 -27.08 -72.24
CA THR A 226 -9.96 -26.14 -71.64
C THR A 226 -9.33 -25.17 -70.64
N VAL A 227 -9.98 -24.01 -70.43
CA VAL A 227 -9.59 -23.04 -69.40
C VAL A 227 -9.66 -23.65 -67.99
N ALA A 228 -10.60 -24.55 -67.74
CA ALA A 228 -10.75 -25.24 -66.46
C ALA A 228 -9.53 -26.13 -66.15
N GLU A 229 -9.02 -26.84 -67.16
CA GLU A 229 -7.82 -27.67 -67.06
C GLU A 229 -6.56 -26.82 -66.77
N ALA A 230 -6.44 -25.64 -67.40
CA ALA A 230 -5.37 -24.69 -67.12
C ALA A 230 -5.50 -24.03 -65.73
N MET A 231 -6.72 -23.84 -65.21
CA MET A 231 -6.97 -23.33 -63.86
C MET A 231 -6.72 -24.37 -62.78
N GLU A 232 -7.00 -25.65 -63.04
CA GLU A 232 -6.65 -26.76 -62.14
C GLU A 232 -5.14 -27.04 -62.11
N ALA A 233 -4.44 -26.85 -63.23
CA ALA A 233 -2.99 -26.90 -63.31
C ALA A 233 -2.29 -25.61 -62.83
N ARG A 234 -3.05 -24.58 -62.44
CA ARG A 234 -2.52 -23.28 -62.05
C ARG A 234 -1.88 -23.37 -60.67
N LEU A 235 -0.56 -23.48 -60.68
CA LEU A 235 0.26 -23.27 -59.49
C LEU A 235 0.28 -21.77 -59.15
N THR A 236 0.14 -21.44 -57.88
CA THR A 236 0.33 -20.09 -57.36
C THR A 236 1.79 -19.67 -57.51
N GLU A 237 2.07 -18.36 -57.52
CA GLU A 237 3.46 -17.84 -57.55
C GLU A 237 4.32 -18.43 -56.41
N SER A 238 3.70 -18.71 -55.26
CA SER A 238 4.34 -19.41 -54.14
C SER A 238 4.67 -20.86 -54.47
N GLU A 239 3.75 -21.62 -55.09
CA GLU A 239 3.98 -23.03 -55.44
C GLU A 239 4.98 -23.18 -56.60
N ILE A 240 4.99 -22.24 -57.55
CA ILE A 240 6.01 -22.17 -58.60
C ILE A 240 7.36 -21.80 -58.01
N ALA A 241 7.42 -20.87 -57.06
CA ALA A 241 8.65 -20.54 -56.36
C ALA A 241 9.16 -21.72 -55.52
N ASP A 242 8.28 -22.42 -54.80
CA ASP A 242 8.64 -23.61 -54.01
C ASP A 242 9.10 -24.76 -54.91
N MET A 243 8.45 -25.00 -56.05
CA MET A 243 8.90 -25.97 -57.04
C MET A 243 10.21 -25.54 -57.71
N GLY A 244 10.38 -24.25 -58.00
CA GLY A 244 11.63 -23.70 -58.52
C GLY A 244 12.79 -23.83 -57.53
N ILE A 245 12.53 -23.63 -56.24
CA ILE A 245 13.49 -23.91 -55.15
C ILE A 245 13.81 -25.40 -55.12
N ARG A 246 12.80 -26.28 -55.13
CA ARG A 246 13.02 -27.74 -55.11
C ARG A 246 13.76 -28.25 -56.35
N VAL A 247 13.48 -27.70 -57.53
CA VAL A 247 14.21 -28.03 -58.77
C VAL A 247 15.62 -27.49 -58.71
N SER A 248 15.83 -26.26 -58.25
CA SER A 248 17.17 -25.68 -58.05
C SER A 248 17.99 -26.48 -57.03
N GLU A 249 17.37 -26.90 -55.92
CA GLU A 249 17.98 -27.75 -54.89
C GLU A 249 18.34 -29.11 -55.48
N PHE A 250 17.42 -29.74 -56.22
CA PHE A 250 17.67 -31.01 -56.90
C PHE A 250 18.76 -30.91 -57.96
N GLU A 251 18.78 -29.85 -58.78
CA GLU A 251 19.82 -29.61 -59.79
C GLU A 251 21.17 -29.26 -59.17
N ALA A 252 21.18 -28.56 -58.03
CA ALA A 252 22.39 -28.31 -57.25
C ALA A 252 22.92 -29.62 -56.64
N GLU A 253 22.04 -30.45 -56.08
CA GLU A 253 22.37 -31.75 -55.52
C GLU A 253 22.85 -32.71 -56.63
N GLN A 254 22.19 -32.72 -57.79
CA GLN A 254 22.61 -33.50 -58.96
C GLN A 254 23.97 -33.05 -59.47
N ARG A 255 24.23 -31.74 -59.60
CA ARG A 255 25.55 -31.21 -59.98
C ARG A 255 26.62 -31.56 -58.96
N GLN A 256 26.29 -31.50 -57.67
CA GLN A 256 27.20 -31.89 -56.60
C GLN A 256 27.50 -33.39 -56.64
N LEU A 257 26.49 -34.23 -56.87
CA LEU A 257 26.63 -35.68 -56.96
C LEU A 257 27.40 -36.09 -58.22
N LEU A 258 27.13 -35.47 -59.38
CA LEU A 258 27.90 -35.67 -60.61
C LEU A 258 29.34 -35.21 -60.44
N GLY A 259 29.56 -34.03 -59.83
CA GLY A 259 30.90 -33.54 -59.52
C GLY A 259 31.64 -34.48 -58.55
N ARG A 260 30.96 -35.00 -57.53
CA ARG A 260 31.50 -36.03 -56.63
C ARG A 260 31.79 -37.33 -57.36
N GLN A 261 30.89 -37.80 -58.22
CA GLN A 261 31.07 -39.02 -59.01
C GLN A 261 32.28 -38.88 -59.92
N GLN A 262 32.42 -37.74 -60.61
CA GLN A 262 33.52 -37.45 -61.51
C GLN A 262 34.83 -37.30 -60.76
N HIS A 263 34.82 -36.63 -59.60
CA HIS A 263 35.98 -36.53 -58.71
C HIS A 263 36.41 -37.90 -58.14
N VAL A 264 35.45 -38.74 -57.74
CA VAL A 264 35.71 -40.11 -57.28
C VAL A 264 36.25 -40.96 -58.43
N LEU A 265 35.73 -40.82 -59.65
CA LEU A 265 36.23 -41.50 -60.84
C LEU A 265 37.65 -41.05 -61.22
N GLU A 266 37.97 -39.76 -61.10
CA GLU A 266 39.32 -39.22 -61.29
C GLU A 266 40.29 -39.68 -60.19
N GLN A 267 39.87 -39.67 -58.92
CA GLN A 267 40.67 -40.16 -57.79
C GLN A 267 40.92 -41.67 -57.86
N LEU A 268 39.96 -42.44 -58.40
CA LEU A 268 40.10 -43.88 -58.57
C LEU A 268 41.09 -44.24 -59.69
N GLY A 269 41.28 -43.39 -60.70
CA GLY A 269 42.28 -43.56 -61.77
C GLY A 269 42.34 -45.00 -62.33
N GLU A 270 43.57 -45.52 -62.52
CA GLU A 270 43.86 -46.94 -62.84
C GLU A 270 44.00 -47.83 -61.58
N ASN A 271 43.88 -47.28 -60.36
CA ASN A 271 43.99 -48.01 -59.10
C ASN A 271 42.68 -48.76 -58.79
N ARG A 272 42.36 -49.74 -59.62
CA ARG A 272 41.28 -50.70 -59.40
C ARG A 272 41.85 -51.89 -58.64
N VAL A 273 41.60 -51.97 -57.33
CA VAL A 273 41.84 -53.20 -56.57
C VAL A 273 40.75 -54.19 -56.96
N ALA A 274 41.12 -55.36 -57.46
CA ALA A 274 40.14 -56.42 -57.74
C ALA A 274 39.40 -56.77 -56.44
N GLN A 275 38.09 -57.01 -56.51
CA GLN A 275 37.25 -57.26 -55.34
C GLN A 275 37.81 -58.38 -54.44
N ASP A 276 38.43 -59.41 -55.04
CA ASP A 276 39.06 -60.52 -54.32
C ASP A 276 40.31 -60.08 -53.53
N GLN A 277 41.12 -59.18 -54.08
CA GLN A 277 42.28 -58.59 -53.40
C GLN A 277 41.84 -57.67 -52.26
N TRP A 278 40.74 -56.93 -52.44
CA TRP A 278 40.15 -56.10 -51.41
C TRP A 278 39.60 -56.92 -50.24
N ILE A 279 38.84 -57.99 -50.53
CA ILE A 279 38.29 -58.88 -49.50
C ILE A 279 39.42 -59.55 -48.71
N THR A 280 40.48 -59.99 -49.38
CA THR A 280 41.63 -60.62 -48.72
C THR A 280 42.36 -59.62 -47.82
N ALA A 281 42.66 -58.41 -48.32
CA ALA A 281 43.28 -57.36 -47.53
C ALA A 281 42.39 -56.88 -46.36
N GLN A 282 41.07 -56.88 -46.55
CA GLN A 282 40.12 -56.53 -45.50
C GLN A 282 40.10 -57.61 -44.40
N ALA A 283 40.09 -58.89 -44.76
CA ALA A 283 40.15 -59.99 -43.80
C ALA A 283 41.46 -59.99 -43.01
N GLU A 284 42.60 -59.74 -43.68
CA GLU A 284 43.90 -59.58 -43.02
C GLU A 284 43.92 -58.37 -42.10
N ALA A 285 43.35 -57.23 -42.52
CA ALA A 285 43.25 -56.04 -41.68
C ALA A 285 42.34 -56.26 -40.47
N GLU A 286 41.25 -57.01 -40.61
CA GLU A 286 40.36 -57.38 -39.51
C GLU A 286 41.04 -58.33 -38.51
N ASP A 287 41.80 -59.32 -38.98
CA ASP A 287 42.60 -60.21 -38.14
C ASP A 287 43.69 -59.45 -37.37
N TRP A 288 44.43 -58.56 -38.05
CA TRP A 288 45.42 -57.69 -37.39
C TRP A 288 44.78 -56.72 -36.41
N ARG A 289 43.59 -56.19 -36.70
CA ARG A 289 42.83 -55.34 -35.76
C ARG A 289 42.38 -56.12 -34.54
N ALA A 290 41.94 -57.37 -34.70
CA ALA A 290 41.56 -58.24 -33.58
C ALA A 290 42.77 -58.51 -32.68
N LYS A 291 43.92 -58.88 -33.27
CA LYS A 291 45.18 -59.08 -32.54
C LYS A 291 45.66 -57.82 -31.84
N TRP A 292 45.57 -56.66 -32.49
CA TRP A 292 45.92 -55.37 -31.89
C TRP A 292 45.01 -55.03 -30.71
N LYS A 293 43.69 -55.22 -30.87
CA LYS A 293 42.70 -54.97 -29.81
C LYS A 293 42.96 -55.85 -28.59
N GLN A 294 43.22 -57.14 -28.81
CA GLN A 294 43.58 -58.07 -27.73
C GLN A 294 44.88 -57.61 -27.03
N GLY A 295 45.91 -57.24 -27.79
CA GLY A 295 47.17 -56.76 -27.21
C GLY A 295 47.02 -55.45 -26.41
N VAL A 296 46.11 -54.56 -26.82
CA VAL A 296 45.78 -53.34 -26.09
C VAL A 296 45.03 -53.65 -24.79
N GLU A 297 44.07 -54.58 -24.81
CA GLU A 297 43.34 -55.02 -23.62
C GLU A 297 44.25 -55.72 -22.60
N GLU A 298 45.11 -56.63 -23.05
CA GLU A 298 46.11 -57.30 -22.22
C GLU A 298 47.09 -56.30 -21.59
N ARG A 299 47.57 -55.34 -22.39
CA ARG A 299 48.44 -54.26 -21.90
C ARG A 299 47.75 -53.39 -20.85
N ALA A 300 46.51 -52.98 -21.09
CA ALA A 300 45.73 -52.19 -20.14
C ALA A 300 45.50 -52.95 -18.82
N GLY A 301 45.24 -54.26 -18.90
CA GLY A 301 45.16 -55.15 -17.74
C GLY A 301 46.46 -55.18 -16.93
N LEU A 302 47.61 -55.38 -17.61
CA LEU A 302 48.92 -55.39 -16.96
C LEU A 302 49.30 -54.03 -16.37
N GLU A 303 49.01 -52.92 -17.05
CA GLU A 303 49.25 -51.57 -16.53
C GLU A 303 48.46 -51.30 -15.24
N THR A 304 47.22 -51.79 -15.17
CA THR A 304 46.38 -51.71 -13.96
C THR A 304 46.97 -52.52 -12.81
N ILE A 305 47.40 -53.76 -13.08
CA ILE A 305 48.05 -54.62 -12.07
C ILE A 305 49.34 -53.99 -11.55
N VAL A 306 50.18 -53.44 -12.43
CA VAL A 306 51.43 -52.78 -12.03
C VAL A 306 51.16 -51.55 -11.18
N LYS A 307 50.12 -50.78 -11.51
CA LYS A 307 49.72 -49.62 -10.70
C LYS A 307 49.27 -50.03 -9.30
N ASP A 308 48.38 -51.01 -9.18
CA ASP A 308 47.91 -51.55 -7.89
C ASP A 308 49.08 -52.12 -7.06
N LEU A 309 50.00 -52.84 -7.70
CA LEU A 309 51.18 -53.39 -7.02
C LEU A 309 52.09 -52.28 -6.46
N LYS A 310 52.28 -51.18 -7.20
CA LYS A 310 53.05 -50.01 -6.73
C LYS A 310 52.38 -49.33 -5.54
N GLU A 311 51.05 -49.15 -5.59
CA GLU A 311 50.28 -48.57 -4.49
C GLU A 311 50.35 -49.44 -3.23
N ARG A 312 50.19 -50.76 -3.37
CA ARG A 312 50.33 -51.72 -2.27
C ARG A 312 51.75 -51.72 -1.70
N HIS A 313 52.77 -51.65 -2.54
CA HIS A 313 54.16 -51.59 -2.09
C HIS A 313 54.44 -50.30 -1.32
N ALA A 314 53.98 -49.15 -1.81
CA ALA A 314 54.10 -47.88 -1.09
C ALA A 314 53.39 -47.92 0.27
N ARG A 315 52.20 -48.54 0.34
CA ARG A 315 51.47 -48.73 1.59
C ARG A 315 52.23 -49.64 2.57
N TRP A 316 52.84 -50.72 2.07
CA TRP A 316 53.64 -51.61 2.88
C TRP A 316 54.86 -50.90 3.50
N ILE A 317 55.55 -50.05 2.74
CA ILE A 317 56.66 -49.23 3.25
C ILE A 317 56.18 -48.33 4.39
N GLN A 318 55.05 -47.63 4.23
CA GLN A 318 54.48 -46.79 5.30
C GLN A 318 54.14 -47.58 6.56
N LEU A 319 53.53 -48.76 6.41
CA LEU A 319 53.19 -49.61 7.55
C LEU A 319 54.44 -50.13 8.26
N LYS A 320 55.51 -50.44 7.52
CA LYS A 320 56.78 -50.85 8.11
C LYS A 320 57.45 -49.73 8.91
N GLU A 321 57.38 -48.50 8.43
CA GLU A 321 57.86 -47.35 9.20
C GLU A 321 57.06 -47.16 10.50
N GLN A 322 55.74 -47.30 10.44
CA GLN A 322 54.88 -47.24 11.62
C GLN A 322 55.18 -48.36 12.64
N GLU A 323 55.43 -49.58 12.16
CA GLU A 323 55.82 -50.71 13.02
C GLU A 323 57.11 -50.42 13.80
N ILE A 324 58.10 -49.80 13.16
CA ILE A 324 59.36 -49.39 13.81
C ILE A 324 59.07 -48.35 14.92
N GLN A 325 58.28 -47.32 14.60
CA GLN A 325 57.91 -46.27 15.58
C GLN A 325 57.14 -46.83 16.79
N PHE A 326 56.18 -47.73 16.55
CA PHE A 326 55.45 -48.38 17.64
C PHE A 326 56.34 -49.31 18.45
N GLY A 327 57.31 -49.99 17.84
CA GLY A 327 58.29 -50.80 18.55
C GLY A 327 59.14 -50.00 19.55
N GLU A 328 59.56 -48.78 19.18
CA GLU A 328 60.27 -47.88 20.09
C GLU A 328 59.41 -47.42 21.27
N GLN A 329 58.14 -47.08 21.00
CA GLN A 329 57.18 -46.69 22.03
C GLN A 329 56.87 -47.84 22.99
N GLU A 330 56.66 -49.05 22.46
CA GLU A 330 56.45 -50.26 23.27
C GLU A 330 57.64 -50.52 24.19
N ARG A 331 58.86 -50.36 23.68
CA ARG A 331 60.09 -50.49 24.49
C ARG A 331 60.11 -49.49 25.64
N LEU A 332 59.83 -48.20 25.36
CA LEU A 332 59.81 -47.14 26.37
C LEU A 332 58.75 -47.41 27.45
N VAL A 333 57.55 -47.83 27.04
CA VAL A 333 56.46 -48.15 27.97
C VAL A 333 56.82 -49.34 28.86
N LYS A 334 57.45 -50.39 28.31
CA LYS A 334 57.95 -51.52 29.11
C LYS A 334 59.01 -51.09 30.12
N GLU A 335 59.92 -50.20 29.73
CA GLU A 335 60.95 -49.67 30.62
C GLU A 335 60.33 -48.86 31.78
N ILE A 336 59.43 -47.92 31.47
CA ILE A 336 58.69 -47.15 32.48
C ILE A 336 57.88 -48.06 33.40
N ALA A 337 57.17 -49.04 32.85
CA ALA A 337 56.41 -50.01 33.64
C ALA A 337 57.32 -50.81 34.58
N SER A 338 58.52 -51.20 34.13
CA SER A 338 59.47 -51.92 34.97
C SER A 338 59.97 -51.08 36.14
N LEU A 339 60.28 -49.79 35.94
CA LEU A 339 60.71 -48.86 36.97
C LEU A 339 59.61 -48.54 38.00
N LEU A 340 58.36 -48.52 37.56
CA LEU A 340 57.20 -48.30 38.44
C LEU A 340 56.73 -49.60 39.13
N SER A 341 57.10 -50.76 38.59
CA SER A 341 56.78 -52.06 39.18
C SER A 341 57.72 -52.44 40.32
N GLY A 342 57.20 -53.13 41.34
CA GLY A 342 58.04 -53.68 42.41
C GLY A 342 58.44 -52.70 43.52
N ASN A 343 57.68 -51.62 43.74
CA ASN A 343 57.99 -50.60 44.75
C ASN A 343 59.35 -49.91 44.57
N ALA A 344 60.04 -50.04 43.43
CA ALA A 344 61.35 -49.43 43.23
C ALA A 344 61.30 -47.89 43.36
N PHE A 345 60.30 -47.25 42.74
CA PHE A 345 60.07 -45.81 42.90
C PHE A 345 59.67 -45.42 44.33
N VAL A 346 58.84 -46.23 44.98
CA VAL A 346 58.43 -46.00 46.38
C VAL A 346 59.63 -46.14 47.33
N GLY A 347 60.50 -47.12 47.09
CA GLY A 347 61.74 -47.35 47.84
C GLY A 347 62.74 -46.21 47.65
N PHE A 348 62.90 -45.71 46.42
CA PHE A 348 63.72 -44.53 46.13
C PHE A 348 63.22 -43.30 46.92
N LEU A 349 61.91 -43.03 46.87
CA LEU A 349 61.32 -41.91 47.59
C LEU A 349 61.40 -42.08 49.12
N ALA A 350 61.22 -43.31 49.61
CA ALA A 350 61.34 -43.63 51.03
C ALA A 350 62.78 -43.44 51.55
N ALA A 351 63.80 -43.84 50.77
CA ALA A 351 65.21 -43.65 51.13
C ALA A 351 65.56 -42.16 51.31
N GLU A 352 65.16 -41.32 50.35
CA GLU A 352 65.33 -39.87 50.42
C GLU A 352 64.68 -39.30 51.70
N HIS A 353 63.46 -39.72 52.04
CA HIS A 353 62.77 -39.23 53.25
C HIS A 353 63.38 -39.75 54.54
N MET A 354 63.90 -40.98 54.55
CA MET A 354 64.59 -41.57 55.70
C MET A 354 65.83 -40.75 56.09
N GLU A 355 66.59 -40.24 55.11
CA GLU A 355 67.75 -39.37 55.34
C GLU A 355 67.35 -38.07 56.07
N PHE A 356 66.28 -37.41 55.63
CA PHE A 356 65.78 -36.20 56.31
C PHE A 356 65.38 -36.47 57.76
N VAL A 357 64.68 -37.59 58.02
CA VAL A 357 64.26 -37.97 59.38
C VAL A 357 65.47 -38.30 60.25
N ALA A 358 66.46 -39.03 59.71
CA ALA A 358 67.67 -39.36 60.44
C ALA A 358 68.48 -38.12 60.82
N HIS A 359 68.61 -37.14 59.92
CA HIS A 359 69.28 -35.87 60.22
C HIS A 359 68.61 -35.13 61.37
N ALA A 360 67.27 -34.97 61.34
CA ALA A 360 66.54 -34.32 62.43
C ALA A 360 66.65 -35.10 63.76
N ALA A 361 66.64 -36.42 63.71
CA ALA A 361 66.85 -37.28 64.88
C ALA A 361 68.27 -37.14 65.44
N SER A 362 69.26 -37.00 64.55
CA SER A 362 70.67 -36.82 64.88
C SER A 362 70.90 -35.55 65.70
N ASP A 363 70.30 -34.43 65.31
CA ASP A 363 70.42 -33.16 66.02
C ASP A 363 69.87 -33.23 67.45
N LEU A 364 68.74 -33.91 67.63
CA LEU A 364 68.15 -34.11 68.95
C LEU A 364 68.97 -35.10 69.78
N PHE A 365 69.48 -36.16 69.16
CA PHE A 365 70.29 -37.17 69.83
C PHE A 365 71.64 -36.61 70.30
N GLN A 366 72.26 -35.71 69.53
CA GLN A 366 73.45 -34.98 69.95
C GLN A 366 73.16 -34.14 71.20
N LYS A 367 72.05 -33.38 71.23
CA LYS A 367 71.66 -32.60 72.41
C LYS A 367 71.46 -33.48 73.65
N LEU A 368 70.77 -34.61 73.51
CA LEU A 368 70.48 -35.54 74.61
C LEU A 368 71.72 -36.28 75.11
N SER A 369 72.65 -36.61 74.21
CA SER A 369 73.86 -37.36 74.52
C SER A 369 75.04 -36.49 74.96
N SER A 370 74.85 -35.16 75.10
CA SER A 370 75.94 -34.19 75.36
C SER A 370 76.98 -34.16 74.23
N ASN A 371 76.51 -34.14 72.98
CA ASN A 371 77.28 -34.17 71.72
C ASN A 371 78.17 -35.40 71.56
N LYS A 372 77.76 -36.54 72.11
CA LYS A 372 78.51 -37.81 72.00
C LYS A 372 78.14 -38.61 70.76
N PHE A 373 76.86 -38.62 70.41
CA PHE A 373 76.33 -39.52 69.40
C PHE A 373 75.44 -38.80 68.38
N ALA A 374 75.54 -39.23 67.14
CA ALA A 374 74.73 -38.78 66.00
C ALA A 374 74.12 -39.98 65.28
N LEU A 375 72.93 -39.84 64.69
CA LEU A 375 72.29 -40.86 63.85
C LEU A 375 72.59 -40.59 62.36
N GLU A 376 72.88 -41.65 61.61
CA GLU A 376 73.11 -41.65 60.15
C GLU A 376 72.33 -42.82 59.50
N VAL A 377 72.03 -42.72 58.20
CA VAL A 377 71.41 -43.80 57.41
C VAL A 377 72.48 -44.47 56.56
N ASP A 378 72.45 -45.81 56.50
CA ASP A 378 73.26 -46.59 55.57
C ASP A 378 72.62 -46.63 54.16
N SER A 379 73.42 -46.92 53.15
CA SER A 379 73.03 -47.19 51.76
C SER A 379 71.89 -48.20 51.57
N GLU A 380 71.65 -49.09 52.55
CA GLU A 380 70.54 -50.06 52.54
C GLU A 380 69.30 -49.59 53.33
N GLY A 381 69.30 -48.34 53.84
CA GLY A 381 68.19 -47.76 54.60
C GLY A 381 68.18 -48.12 56.10
N GLY A 382 69.25 -48.72 56.62
CA GLY A 382 69.43 -49.00 58.05
C GLY A 382 69.96 -47.79 58.83
N PHE A 383 69.76 -47.75 60.15
CA PHE A 383 70.33 -46.70 61.00
C PHE A 383 71.70 -47.09 61.57
N LEU A 384 72.64 -46.14 61.58
CA LEU A 384 73.96 -46.23 62.18
C LEU A 384 74.15 -45.11 63.20
N VAL A 385 74.99 -45.36 64.19
CA VAL A 385 75.37 -44.35 65.19
C VAL A 385 76.80 -43.91 64.97
N ARG A 386 77.02 -42.61 64.83
CA ARG A 386 78.33 -41.99 64.80
C ARG A 386 78.72 -41.56 66.21
N ASP A 387 79.84 -42.08 66.71
CA ASP A 387 80.41 -41.73 68.02
C ASP A 387 81.47 -40.64 67.85
N ASP A 388 81.09 -39.40 68.12
CA ASP A 388 81.92 -38.21 67.92
C ASP A 388 83.04 -38.10 68.98
N PHE A 389 82.89 -38.73 70.14
CA PHE A 389 83.94 -38.82 71.17
C PHE A 389 85.04 -39.82 70.79
N ASN A 390 84.69 -40.82 69.98
CA ASN A 390 85.64 -41.79 69.43
C ASN A 390 85.98 -41.50 67.96
N ALA A 391 86.33 -40.23 67.68
CA ALA A 391 86.78 -39.74 66.37
C ALA A 391 85.78 -39.97 65.22
N GLY A 392 84.48 -39.99 65.50
CA GLY A 392 83.42 -40.14 64.50
C GLY A 392 83.23 -41.59 64.00
N LYS A 393 83.62 -42.60 64.79
CA LYS A 393 83.49 -44.00 64.38
C LYS A 393 82.01 -44.41 64.29
N ARG A 394 81.61 -44.98 63.14
CA ARG A 394 80.27 -45.53 62.93
C ARG A 394 80.12 -46.91 63.59
N ARG A 395 79.02 -47.13 64.29
CA ARG A 395 78.69 -48.37 65.00
C ARG A 395 77.22 -48.74 64.77
N ALA A 396 76.91 -50.02 64.90
CA ALA A 396 75.52 -50.49 64.86
C ALA A 396 74.74 -49.98 66.08
N VAL A 397 73.46 -49.66 65.91
CA VAL A 397 72.56 -49.20 66.99
C VAL A 397 72.49 -50.22 68.14
N ALA A 398 72.65 -51.50 67.86
CA ALA A 398 72.69 -52.58 68.86
C ALA A 398 73.85 -52.48 69.87
N SER A 399 74.88 -51.68 69.58
CA SER A 399 76.02 -51.48 70.48
C SER A 399 75.83 -50.42 71.57
N LEU A 400 74.69 -49.70 71.54
CA LEU A 400 74.34 -48.69 72.53
C LEU A 400 73.94 -49.32 73.87
N SER A 401 74.29 -48.65 74.98
CA SER A 401 73.75 -49.03 76.30
C SER A 401 72.24 -48.79 76.37
N GLY A 402 71.54 -49.43 77.31
CA GLY A 402 70.08 -49.32 77.42
C GLY A 402 69.57 -47.87 77.54
N GLY A 403 70.30 -47.00 78.23
CA GLY A 403 69.98 -45.57 78.33
C GLY A 403 70.25 -44.78 77.04
N GLU A 404 71.31 -45.12 76.31
CA GLU A 404 71.65 -44.46 75.03
C GLU A 404 70.71 -44.90 73.90
N MET A 405 70.30 -46.17 73.89
CA MET A 405 69.30 -46.69 72.98
C MET A 405 67.94 -46.01 73.20
N PHE A 406 67.58 -45.73 74.45
CA PHE A 406 66.37 -44.96 74.76
C PHE A 406 66.45 -43.53 74.22
N GLN A 407 67.57 -42.82 74.43
CA GLN A 407 67.78 -41.48 73.87
C GLN A 407 67.75 -41.48 72.33
N ALA A 408 68.33 -42.48 71.67
CA ALA A 408 68.31 -42.60 70.21
C ALA A 408 66.89 -42.84 69.68
N SER A 409 66.15 -43.75 70.32
CA SER A 409 64.76 -44.09 69.95
C SER A 409 63.81 -42.91 70.17
N LEU A 410 63.97 -42.20 71.29
CA LEU A 410 63.24 -40.97 71.59
C LEU A 410 63.51 -39.90 70.54
N SER A 411 64.79 -39.70 70.18
CA SER A 411 65.18 -38.70 69.18
C SER A 411 64.59 -39.00 67.81
N LEU A 412 64.60 -40.28 67.40
CA LEU A 412 64.03 -40.73 66.14
C LEU A 412 62.50 -40.59 66.12
N ALA A 413 61.81 -40.99 67.20
CA ALA A 413 60.36 -40.88 67.30
C ALA A 413 59.89 -39.41 67.24
N LEU A 414 60.60 -38.51 67.92
CA LEU A 414 60.30 -37.08 67.90
C LEU A 414 60.61 -36.44 66.53
N ALA A 415 61.72 -36.81 65.90
CA ALA A 415 62.07 -36.34 64.56
C ALA A 415 61.07 -36.81 63.50
N LEU A 416 60.62 -38.06 63.57
CA LEU A 416 59.59 -38.60 62.70
C LEU A 416 58.25 -37.87 62.90
N SER A 417 57.83 -37.66 64.15
CA SER A 417 56.62 -36.89 64.48
C SER A 417 56.70 -35.46 63.91
N THR A 418 57.84 -34.79 64.09
CA THR A 418 58.06 -33.43 63.58
C THR A 418 58.05 -33.40 62.04
N HIS A 419 58.68 -34.37 61.38
CA HIS A 419 58.70 -34.44 59.91
C HIS A 419 57.29 -34.66 59.31
N ILE A 420 56.47 -35.50 59.94
CA ILE A 420 55.07 -35.71 59.55
C ILE A 420 54.26 -34.41 59.73
N GLN A 421 54.46 -33.68 60.84
CA GLN A 421 53.78 -32.41 61.09
C GLN A 421 54.15 -31.32 60.06
N LEU A 422 55.42 -31.21 59.67
CA LEU A 422 55.90 -30.19 58.72
C LEU A 422 55.34 -30.34 57.29
N ARG A 423 54.96 -31.56 56.88
CA ARG A 423 54.47 -31.85 55.52
C ARG A 423 52.94 -31.81 55.34
N GLY A 424 52.17 -31.66 56.42
CA GLY A 424 50.79 -31.15 56.34
C GLY A 424 49.64 -32.01 56.90
N ASN A 425 48.54 -31.30 57.19
CA ASN A 425 47.15 -31.67 57.45
C ASN A 425 46.76 -32.66 58.56
N CYS A 426 47.70 -33.30 59.26
CA CYS A 426 47.38 -34.07 60.47
C CYS A 426 48.26 -33.60 61.64
N PRO A 427 47.81 -32.63 62.46
CA PRO A 427 48.55 -32.25 63.65
C PRO A 427 48.53 -33.44 64.62
N LEU A 428 49.68 -34.07 64.83
CA LEU A 428 49.87 -35.04 65.92
C LEU A 428 49.97 -34.24 67.23
N GLU A 429 48.81 -33.94 67.83
CA GLU A 429 48.70 -33.07 69.01
C GLU A 429 49.14 -33.74 70.32
N LEU A 430 49.28 -35.07 70.35
CA LEU A 430 49.62 -35.85 71.54
C LEU A 430 50.69 -36.91 71.27
N PHE A 431 51.66 -37.03 72.19
CA PHE A 431 52.74 -38.01 72.14
C PHE A 431 52.94 -38.64 73.51
N PHE A 432 52.80 -39.96 73.60
CA PHE A 432 52.95 -40.71 74.86
C PHE A 432 54.30 -41.42 74.92
N LEU A 433 54.97 -41.26 76.06
CA LEU A 433 56.20 -41.95 76.41
C LEU A 433 55.89 -42.87 77.59
N ASP A 434 55.85 -44.17 77.31
CA ASP A 434 55.60 -45.19 78.33
C ASP A 434 56.91 -45.83 78.77
N GLU A 435 57.21 -45.73 80.07
CA GLU A 435 58.25 -46.46 80.79
C GLU A 435 59.56 -46.74 80.03
N GLY A 436 60.46 -45.77 80.03
CA GLY A 436 61.85 -45.93 79.55
C GLY A 436 62.88 -45.10 80.30
N PHE A 437 62.45 -44.44 81.38
CA PHE A 437 63.29 -43.52 82.15
C PHE A 437 64.04 -44.18 83.31
N GLY A 438 63.66 -45.41 83.69
CA GLY A 438 64.28 -46.15 84.80
C GLY A 438 65.67 -46.71 84.50
N THR A 439 66.09 -46.74 83.23
CA THR A 439 67.44 -47.16 82.80
C THR A 439 68.41 -45.99 82.69
N LEU A 440 67.96 -44.76 82.97
CA LEU A 440 68.76 -43.55 82.94
C LEU A 440 69.30 -43.23 84.34
N ASP A 441 70.56 -42.80 84.39
CA ASP A 441 71.14 -42.17 85.56
C ASP A 441 70.54 -40.76 85.79
N PRO A 442 70.54 -40.25 87.04
CA PRO A 442 69.89 -38.98 87.39
C PRO A 442 70.35 -37.78 86.53
N GLU A 443 71.63 -37.75 86.11
CA GLU A 443 72.17 -36.68 85.27
C GLU A 443 71.62 -36.73 83.83
N ARG A 444 71.46 -37.94 83.26
CA ARG A 444 70.87 -38.10 81.92
C ARG A 444 69.36 -37.89 81.93
N LEU A 445 68.68 -38.30 82.99
CA LEU A 445 67.26 -38.02 83.19
C LEU A 445 66.98 -36.51 83.18
N ASP A 446 67.82 -35.72 83.85
CA ASP A 446 67.75 -34.26 83.85
C ASP A 446 67.82 -33.64 82.45
N LYS A 447 68.82 -34.06 81.66
CA LYS A 447 69.02 -33.58 80.28
C LYS A 447 67.87 -33.95 79.35
N VAL A 448 67.32 -35.15 79.49
CA VAL A 448 66.15 -35.58 78.73
C VAL A 448 64.92 -34.74 79.09
N MET A 449 64.67 -34.51 80.38
CA MET A 449 63.54 -33.69 80.84
C MET A 449 63.64 -32.24 80.37
N THR A 450 64.81 -31.62 80.51
CA THR A 450 65.08 -30.26 80.02
C THR A 450 64.83 -30.14 78.50
N SER A 451 65.21 -31.17 77.74
CA SER A 451 64.99 -31.19 76.29
C SER A 451 63.52 -31.40 75.93
N LEU A 452 62.79 -32.23 76.67
CA LEU A 452 61.34 -32.41 76.51
C LEU A 452 60.56 -31.14 76.86
N GLU A 453 60.96 -30.41 77.90
CA GLU A 453 60.39 -29.10 78.26
C GLU A 453 60.63 -28.06 77.16
N THR A 454 61.82 -28.05 76.55
CA THR A 454 62.12 -27.17 75.41
C THR A 454 61.23 -27.48 74.20
N LEU A 455 60.93 -28.76 73.97
CA LEU A 455 60.05 -29.22 72.88
C LEU A 455 58.56 -28.98 73.18
N GLN A 456 58.17 -28.92 74.45
CA GLN A 456 56.80 -28.61 74.89
C GLN A 456 56.33 -27.20 74.46
N HIS A 457 57.25 -26.28 74.16
CA HIS A 457 56.90 -24.94 73.67
C HIS A 457 56.29 -24.92 72.25
N GLY A 458 56.20 -26.08 71.56
CA GLY A 458 55.47 -26.26 70.31
C GLY A 458 54.01 -26.72 70.48
N SER A 459 53.29 -26.93 69.38
CA SER A 459 51.89 -27.40 69.33
C SER A 459 51.70 -28.89 69.68
N MET A 460 52.53 -29.45 70.58
CA MET A 460 52.60 -30.88 70.87
C MET A 460 52.49 -31.15 72.37
N THR A 461 51.51 -31.95 72.78
CA THR A 461 51.32 -32.36 74.17
C THR A 461 52.07 -33.67 74.43
N ILE A 462 53.07 -33.63 75.31
CA ILE A 462 53.86 -34.80 75.69
C ILE A 462 53.30 -35.39 76.98
N GLY A 463 52.86 -36.66 76.94
CA GLY A 463 52.44 -37.44 78.10
C GLY A 463 53.54 -38.43 78.50
N ILE A 464 53.92 -38.45 79.78
CA ILE A 464 54.96 -39.35 80.30
C ILE A 464 54.32 -40.29 81.33
N ILE A 465 54.55 -41.59 81.19
CA ILE A 465 54.16 -42.63 82.13
C ILE A 465 55.45 -43.18 82.75
N SER A 466 55.61 -43.02 84.08
CA SER A 466 56.79 -43.53 84.77
C SER A 466 56.56 -43.81 86.27
N HIS A 467 57.19 -44.87 86.76
CA HIS A 467 57.30 -45.21 88.18
C HIS A 467 58.47 -44.54 88.92
N VAL A 468 59.37 -43.85 88.19
CA VAL A 468 60.60 -43.24 88.73
C VAL A 468 60.29 -42.06 89.67
N PRO A 469 60.68 -42.11 90.96
CA PRO A 469 60.35 -41.06 91.93
C PRO A 469 60.88 -39.67 91.56
N GLU A 470 62.04 -39.59 90.90
CA GLU A 470 62.73 -38.36 90.51
C GLU A 470 61.92 -37.53 89.51
N LEU A 471 61.13 -38.18 88.65
CA LEU A 471 60.22 -37.51 87.72
C LEU A 471 59.04 -36.84 88.42
N ARG A 472 58.64 -37.32 89.59
CA ARG A 472 57.51 -36.77 90.34
C ARG A 472 57.73 -35.30 90.70
N GLN A 473 58.96 -34.90 91.01
CA GLN A 473 59.26 -33.55 91.49
C GLN A 473 59.36 -32.51 90.36
N ARG A 474 59.57 -32.94 89.11
CA ARG A 474 59.82 -32.03 87.98
C ARG A 474 58.57 -31.72 87.15
N MET A 475 57.58 -32.60 87.14
CA MET A 475 56.38 -32.43 86.34
C MET A 475 55.35 -31.53 87.05
N PRO A 476 54.93 -30.39 86.48
CA PRO A 476 53.98 -29.47 87.11
C PRO A 476 52.55 -30.03 87.21
N ARG A 477 52.21 -30.98 86.33
CA ARG A 477 50.92 -31.69 86.32
C ARG A 477 51.17 -33.18 86.32
N ARG A 478 50.60 -33.90 87.29
CA ARG A 478 50.74 -35.36 87.40
C ARG A 478 49.41 -36.04 87.69
N LEU A 479 49.25 -37.20 87.09
CA LEU A 479 48.16 -38.12 87.34
C LEU A 479 48.72 -39.27 88.21
N LEU A 480 48.45 -39.23 89.51
CA LEU A 480 48.91 -40.27 90.43
C LEU A 480 47.92 -41.43 90.42
N VAL A 481 48.44 -42.65 90.21
CA VAL A 481 47.67 -43.89 90.31
C VAL A 481 48.03 -44.55 91.63
N GLU A 482 47.07 -44.58 92.55
CA GLU A 482 47.18 -45.27 93.84
C GLU A 482 46.77 -46.74 93.65
N PRO A 483 47.60 -47.71 94.08
CA PRO A 483 47.28 -49.13 93.96
C PRO A 483 46.07 -49.50 94.84
N ALA A 484 45.38 -50.57 94.47
CA ALA A 484 44.24 -51.09 95.23
C ALA A 484 44.63 -51.39 96.69
N GLN A 485 43.77 -50.99 97.63
CA GLN A 485 43.97 -51.26 99.06
C GLN A 485 43.35 -52.61 99.44
N ALA A 486 43.93 -53.31 100.43
CA ALA A 486 43.49 -54.62 100.88
C ALA A 486 42.07 -54.63 101.51
N ASP A 487 41.45 -53.45 101.67
CA ASP A 487 40.07 -53.25 102.13
C ASP A 487 39.02 -53.38 101.01
N GLY A 488 39.44 -53.77 99.79
CA GLY A 488 38.54 -54.05 98.67
C GLY A 488 38.22 -52.84 97.78
N LYS A 489 38.90 -51.70 97.95
CA LYS A 489 38.81 -50.56 97.02
C LYS A 489 39.83 -50.74 95.88
N GLY A 490 39.38 -50.70 94.63
CA GLY A 490 40.22 -50.77 93.43
C GLY A 490 41.19 -49.59 93.27
N SER A 491 42.07 -49.62 92.26
CA SER A 491 43.04 -48.56 92.00
C SER A 491 42.34 -47.20 91.80
N ARG A 492 42.85 -46.16 92.45
CA ARG A 492 42.28 -44.80 92.39
C ARG A 492 43.24 -43.87 91.70
N VAL A 493 42.71 -42.88 90.99
CA VAL A 493 43.51 -41.90 90.29
C VAL A 493 43.25 -40.52 90.89
N ARG A 494 44.31 -39.78 91.17
CA ARG A 494 44.23 -38.41 91.69
C ARG A 494 45.12 -37.50 90.84
N ILE A 495 44.58 -36.35 90.44
CA ILE A 495 45.36 -35.32 89.76
C ILE A 495 46.01 -34.45 90.84
N GLU A 496 47.33 -34.28 90.75
CA GLU A 496 48.04 -33.24 91.48
C GLU A 496 48.55 -32.18 90.50
N ARG A 497 48.33 -30.93 90.88
CA ARG A 497 48.89 -29.75 90.23
C ARG A 497 49.84 -29.11 91.23
N LEU A 498 51.11 -29.02 90.86
CA LEU A 498 52.15 -28.32 91.63
C LEU A 498 52.03 -26.81 91.44
#